data_AF-A0A2D9TF83-F1
#
_entry.id   AF-A0A2D9TF83-F1
#
_cell.length_a   1.000
_cell.length_b   1.000
_cell.length_c   1.000
_cell.angle_alpha   90.00
_cell.angle_beta   90.00
_cell.angle_gamma   90.00
#
_symmetry.space_group_name_H-M   'P 1'
#
loop_
_entity.id
_entity.type
_entity.pdbx_description
1 polymer ?
#
loop_
_entity_poly.entity_id
_entity_poly.type
_entity_poly.pdbx_seq_one_letter_code
_entity_poly.pdbx_strand_id
1 'polypeptide(L)'
;MVVEQVVVGLAGAERAVDEDQKDVTFVSTTQNFNTTNSMGRLTLNILLSFAQFEREMIAERTRDKMAAARKRGKWLGSRPPYGYLGDHDKKQLVVIEEEAERVRTMFRMYLRLGSVNAVAKRINDLGWMKKGYRAKTGRVTPPRKYRDKDVHTILRNVTYLGKVEFNGELYEGEHEAIVSEELFARVQSVLSSKACGRGRRRGRNPEYLLQGIAWCGLCGKRITTTAGRGRNKEVYRYYLCSNRGRKGRDGCDHPRLGAEELEELVVSRVKARCTEPLLREEIVARMEVGRVEAMAAITSERERIVADEAKLHAEGRKLMDAIGSETGTQGKLLAERIGEIEARLDVLTTERCSLDAQLRGLQNATEQVRATVNILEVFDTVWDEFEAAEKQDLVHLVVKRVVVNEPEGKLDLEFHDLAAPFEPLATEPEDEPDDEEQPDDEAPAVAPSAPVSAQAMEASP
;
A
#
# COMPACT_ATOMS: atom_id res chain seq x y z
N MET A 1 13.67 47.17 7.15
CA MET A 1 13.93 47.66 8.52
C MET A 1 12.64 47.96 9.30
N VAL A 2 11.78 48.90 8.89
CA VAL A 2 10.55 49.23 9.66
C VAL A 2 9.56 48.05 9.74
N VAL A 3 9.36 47.32 8.64
CA VAL A 3 8.46 46.15 8.59
C VAL A 3 9.00 44.97 9.42
N GLU A 4 10.31 44.82 9.48
CA GLU A 4 10.98 43.71 10.18
C GLU A 4 10.98 43.92 11.70
N GLN A 5 11.07 45.17 12.17
CA GLN A 5 10.90 45.53 13.59
C GLN A 5 9.46 45.35 14.08
N VAL A 6 8.46 45.54 13.21
CA VAL A 6 7.04 45.35 13.55
C VAL A 6 6.72 43.86 13.73
N VAL A 7 7.24 42.98 12.88
CA VAL A 7 7.00 41.53 12.96
C VAL A 7 7.63 40.88 14.20
N VAL A 8 8.82 41.33 14.61
CA VAL A 8 9.48 40.84 15.85
C VAL A 8 8.76 41.33 17.11
N GLY A 9 8.17 42.53 17.10
CA GLY A 9 7.37 43.05 18.21
C GLY A 9 6.02 42.32 18.38
N LEU A 10 5.38 41.92 17.29
CA LEU A 10 4.06 41.27 17.29
C LEU A 10 4.11 39.81 17.79
N ALA A 11 5.19 39.08 17.55
CA ALA A 11 5.39 37.73 18.14
C ALA A 11 5.55 37.77 19.68
N GLY A 12 6.07 38.89 20.22
CA GLY A 12 6.08 39.15 21.66
C GLY A 12 4.70 39.52 22.21
N ALA A 13 3.90 40.22 21.41
CA ALA A 13 2.52 40.59 21.76
C ALA A 13 1.57 39.38 21.83
N GLU A 14 1.73 38.37 20.96
CA GLU A 14 0.95 37.12 21.03
C GLU A 14 1.11 36.39 22.37
N ARG A 15 2.35 36.30 22.88
CA ARG A 15 2.62 35.75 24.21
C ARG A 15 2.07 36.63 25.33
N ALA A 16 2.10 37.94 25.16
CA ALA A 16 1.63 38.90 26.16
C ALA A 16 0.10 38.90 26.33
N VAL A 17 -0.68 38.62 25.27
CA VAL A 17 -2.15 38.50 25.37
C VAL A 17 -2.56 37.24 26.14
N ASP A 18 -1.79 36.15 26.01
CA ASP A 18 -1.95 34.92 26.82
C ASP A 18 -1.56 35.17 28.30
N GLU A 19 -0.66 36.13 28.55
CA GLU A 19 -0.22 36.54 29.90
C GLU A 19 -1.11 37.61 30.55
N ASP A 20 -1.97 38.33 29.80
CA ASP A 20 -2.96 39.27 30.37
C ASP A 20 -4.05 38.50 31.18
N GLN A 21 -4.21 37.19 30.95
CA GLN A 21 -4.99 36.28 31.82
C GLN A 21 -4.32 36.03 33.19
N LYS A 22 -3.06 36.46 33.38
CA LYS A 22 -2.24 36.28 34.59
C LYS A 22 -1.87 37.61 35.27
N ASP A 23 -2.62 38.69 35.04
CA ASP A 23 -2.46 39.99 35.71
C ASP A 23 -1.12 40.71 35.40
N VAL A 24 -0.58 40.52 34.19
CA VAL A 24 0.68 41.12 33.72
C VAL A 24 0.42 42.17 32.65
N THR A 25 0.94 43.39 32.84
CA THR A 25 0.75 44.51 31.91
C THR A 25 1.89 44.62 30.89
N PHE A 26 1.57 44.72 29.60
CA PHE A 26 2.54 44.87 28.51
C PHE A 26 2.68 46.35 28.11
N VAL A 27 3.91 46.86 28.17
CA VAL A 27 4.25 48.23 27.75
C VAL A 27 5.42 48.17 26.77
N SER A 28 5.17 48.58 25.53
CA SER A 28 6.23 48.70 24.52
C SER A 28 7.02 49.99 24.72
N THR A 29 8.35 49.91 24.72
CA THR A 29 9.23 51.07 24.97
C THR A 29 9.43 51.95 23.72
N THR A 30 9.13 51.43 22.53
CA THR A 30 9.36 52.11 21.25
C THR A 30 8.07 52.50 20.51
N GLN A 31 6.93 52.01 20.98
CA GLN A 31 5.61 52.28 20.40
C GLN A 31 4.62 52.59 21.52
N ASN A 32 3.65 53.48 21.28
CA ASN A 32 2.68 53.95 22.28
C ASN A 32 1.59 52.90 22.61
N PHE A 33 1.99 51.65 22.82
CA PHE A 33 1.10 50.53 23.14
C PHE A 33 1.17 50.24 24.63
N ASN A 34 0.05 50.50 25.30
CA ASN A 34 -0.13 50.25 26.72
C ASN A 34 -1.42 49.45 26.94
N THR A 35 -1.31 48.21 27.42
CA THR A 35 -2.48 47.36 27.71
C THR A 35 -3.28 47.79 28.94
N THR A 36 -2.81 48.79 29.69
CA THR A 36 -3.54 49.36 30.84
C THR A 36 -4.79 50.16 30.43
N ASN A 37 -4.85 50.66 29.18
CA ASN A 37 -6.00 51.44 28.67
C ASN A 37 -6.84 50.59 27.68
N SER A 38 -8.16 50.68 27.76
CA SER A 38 -9.12 49.98 26.89
C SER A 38 -8.88 50.25 25.40
N MET A 39 -8.49 51.48 25.04
CA MET A 39 -8.13 51.82 23.65
C MET A 39 -6.80 51.19 23.20
N GLY A 40 -5.87 50.96 24.12
CA GLY A 40 -4.60 50.26 23.87
C GLY A 40 -4.80 48.75 23.67
N ARG A 41 -5.66 48.12 24.48
CA ARG A 41 -6.07 46.71 24.28
C ARG A 41 -6.80 46.50 22.95
N LEU A 42 -7.71 47.41 22.58
CA LEU A 42 -8.42 47.34 21.30
C LEU A 42 -7.48 47.43 20.11
N THR A 43 -6.55 48.38 20.11
CA THR A 43 -5.57 48.56 19.03
C THR A 43 -4.61 47.37 18.92
N LEU A 44 -4.19 46.79 20.05
CA LEU A 44 -3.39 45.56 20.08
C LEU A 44 -4.14 44.38 19.43
N ASN A 45 -5.39 44.14 19.80
CA ASN A 45 -6.21 43.07 19.24
C ASN A 45 -6.44 43.24 17.74
N ILE A 46 -6.63 44.48 17.27
CA ILE A 46 -6.73 44.80 15.84
C ILE A 46 -5.43 44.46 15.12
N LEU A 47 -4.27 44.89 15.65
CA LEU A 47 -2.96 44.59 15.05
C LEU A 47 -2.65 43.08 15.04
N LEU A 48 -3.03 42.37 16.09
CA LEU A 48 -2.89 40.92 16.16
C LEU A 48 -3.77 40.23 15.10
N SER A 49 -5.01 40.69 14.95
CA SER A 49 -5.93 40.19 13.92
C SER A 49 -5.35 40.41 12.52
N PHE A 50 -4.74 41.58 12.26
CA PHE A 50 -4.05 41.85 11.00
C PHE A 50 -2.81 40.96 10.80
N ALA A 51 -2.00 40.76 11.83
CA ALA A 51 -0.82 39.88 11.76
C ALA A 51 -1.22 38.41 11.51
N GLN A 52 -2.31 37.95 12.12
CA GLN A 52 -2.89 36.64 11.85
C GLN A 52 -3.40 36.55 10.41
N PHE A 53 -4.19 37.53 9.97
CA PHE A 53 -4.71 37.60 8.61
C PHE A 53 -3.59 37.60 7.56
N GLU A 54 -2.52 38.38 7.76
CA GLU A 54 -1.36 38.39 6.86
C GLU A 54 -0.65 37.04 6.81
N ARG A 55 -0.48 36.36 7.96
CA ARG A 55 0.13 35.02 7.99
C ARG A 55 -0.74 33.99 7.27
N GLU A 56 -2.05 34.03 7.45
CA GLU A 56 -3.00 33.17 6.74
C GLU A 56 -2.96 33.42 5.23
N MET A 57 -2.96 34.69 4.80
CA MET A 57 -2.81 35.05 3.39
C MET A 57 -1.47 34.63 2.78
N ILE A 58 -0.36 34.78 3.52
CA ILE A 58 0.96 34.32 3.06
C ILE A 58 0.98 32.80 2.94
N ALA A 59 0.41 32.09 3.91
CA ALA A 59 0.31 30.63 3.89
C ALA A 59 -0.51 30.14 2.69
N GLU A 60 -1.65 30.77 2.42
CA GLU A 60 -2.50 30.48 1.25
C GLU A 60 -1.75 30.70 -0.07
N ARG A 61 -1.19 31.90 -0.28
CA ARG A 61 -0.43 32.19 -1.50
C ARG A 61 0.78 31.28 -1.68
N THR A 62 1.42 30.87 -0.58
CA THR A 62 2.54 29.94 -0.63
C THR A 62 2.07 28.54 -1.04
N ARG A 63 0.95 28.06 -0.48
CA ARG A 63 0.32 26.79 -0.88
C ARG A 63 -0.03 26.80 -2.37
N ASP A 64 -0.63 27.87 -2.88
CA ASP A 64 -0.99 27.98 -4.29
C ASP A 64 0.22 27.98 -5.21
N LYS A 65 1.29 28.72 -4.83
CA LYS A 65 2.55 28.71 -5.57
C LYS A 65 3.21 27.34 -5.57
N MET A 66 3.14 26.60 -4.46
CA MET A 66 3.66 25.24 -4.36
C MET A 66 2.83 24.27 -5.21
N ALA A 67 1.50 24.36 -5.17
CA ALA A 67 0.61 23.58 -6.02
C ALA A 67 0.91 23.83 -7.50
N ALA A 68 0.95 25.08 -7.94
CA ALA A 68 1.28 25.45 -9.31
C ALA A 68 2.70 25.04 -9.73
N ALA A 69 3.65 24.95 -8.80
CA ALA A 69 4.99 24.43 -9.10
C ALA A 69 4.98 22.89 -9.26
N ARG A 70 4.23 22.14 -8.45
CA ARG A 70 4.09 20.68 -8.61
C ARG A 70 3.34 20.31 -9.89
N LYS A 71 2.28 21.04 -10.23
CA LYS A 71 1.53 20.87 -11.48
C LYS A 71 2.40 21.12 -12.72
N ARG A 72 3.43 21.95 -12.60
CA ARG A 72 4.45 22.18 -13.63
C ARG A 72 5.61 21.17 -13.59
N GLY A 73 5.49 20.10 -12.80
CA GLY A 73 6.51 19.05 -12.73
C GLY A 73 7.75 19.37 -11.91
N LYS A 74 7.76 20.48 -11.15
CA LYS A 74 8.93 20.87 -10.34
C LYS A 74 9.03 20.06 -9.06
N TRP A 75 10.26 19.70 -8.72
CA TRP A 75 10.54 19.00 -7.47
C TRP A 75 10.65 19.99 -6.31
N LEU A 76 9.75 19.85 -5.33
CA LEU A 76 9.69 20.68 -4.11
C LEU A 76 10.02 19.89 -2.84
N GLY A 77 10.52 18.66 -2.98
CA GLY A 77 10.86 17.81 -1.84
C GLY A 77 12.08 18.32 -1.08
N SER A 78 12.18 17.95 0.20
CA SER A 78 13.42 18.19 0.98
C SER A 78 14.44 17.07 0.80
N ARG A 79 13.97 15.82 0.60
CA ARG A 79 14.83 14.65 0.47
C ARG A 79 14.59 14.00 -0.90
N PRO A 80 15.58 13.95 -1.79
CA PRO A 80 15.40 13.33 -3.10
C PRO A 80 15.24 11.81 -2.96
N PRO A 81 14.43 11.17 -3.82
CA PRO A 81 14.38 9.71 -3.89
C PRO A 81 15.75 9.11 -4.24
N TYR A 82 16.00 7.87 -3.85
CA TYR A 82 17.24 7.18 -4.18
C TYR A 82 17.39 7.04 -5.70
N GLY A 83 18.57 7.30 -6.29
CA GLY A 83 18.71 7.41 -7.75
C GLY A 83 18.75 8.85 -8.27
N TYR A 84 18.34 9.82 -7.45
CA TYR A 84 18.35 11.23 -7.82
C TYR A 84 19.15 12.10 -6.84
N LEU A 85 19.71 13.18 -7.37
CA LEU A 85 20.24 14.32 -6.64
C LEU A 85 19.25 15.49 -6.75
N GLY A 86 18.92 16.13 -5.63
CA GLY A 86 18.07 17.32 -5.65
C GLY A 86 18.88 18.58 -5.94
N ASP A 87 18.64 19.22 -7.08
CA ASP A 87 19.10 20.57 -7.37
C ASP A 87 18.05 21.56 -6.85
N HIS A 88 18.33 22.18 -5.70
CA HIS A 88 17.42 23.12 -5.06
C HIS A 88 17.31 24.47 -5.79
N ASP A 89 18.32 24.84 -6.58
CA ASP A 89 18.33 26.11 -7.32
C ASP A 89 17.43 25.99 -8.56
N LYS A 90 17.53 24.87 -9.27
CA LYS A 90 16.68 24.56 -10.43
C LYS A 90 15.32 23.96 -10.06
N LYS A 91 15.15 23.51 -8.81
CA LYS A 91 13.97 22.76 -8.33
C LYS A 91 13.71 21.50 -9.15
N GLN A 92 14.79 20.79 -9.46
CA GLN A 92 14.79 19.61 -10.33
C GLN A 92 15.53 18.45 -9.68
N LEU A 93 15.19 17.23 -10.11
CA LEU A 93 15.92 16.02 -9.76
C LEU A 93 16.87 15.67 -10.91
N VAL A 94 18.15 15.49 -10.59
CA VAL A 94 19.19 15.07 -11.53
C VAL A 94 19.50 13.61 -11.29
N VAL A 95 19.55 12.80 -12.35
CA VAL A 95 19.81 11.36 -12.24
C VAL A 95 21.26 11.10 -11.85
N ILE A 96 21.46 10.19 -10.89
CA ILE A 96 22.77 9.62 -10.57
C ILE A 96 22.83 8.23 -11.19
N GLU A 97 23.58 8.07 -12.30
CA GLU A 97 23.49 6.86 -13.14
C GLU A 97 23.81 5.56 -12.38
N GLU A 98 24.81 5.56 -11.49
CA GLU A 98 25.14 4.38 -10.67
C GLU A 98 23.98 3.95 -9.76
N GLU A 99 23.20 4.90 -9.25
CA GLU A 99 22.06 4.62 -8.37
C GLU A 99 20.81 4.32 -9.16
N ALA A 100 20.64 4.96 -10.31
CA ALA A 100 19.60 4.64 -11.27
C ALA A 100 19.70 3.17 -11.70
N GLU A 101 20.90 2.66 -11.99
CA GLU A 101 21.08 1.26 -12.36
C GLU A 101 20.74 0.30 -11.20
N ARG A 102 21.03 0.70 -9.96
CA ARG A 102 20.60 -0.07 -8.78
C ARG A 102 19.07 -0.08 -8.65
N VAL A 103 18.40 1.04 -8.89
CA VAL A 103 16.93 1.11 -8.92
C VAL A 103 16.37 0.20 -10.02
N ARG A 104 16.84 0.30 -11.26
CA ARG A 104 16.43 -0.58 -12.37
C ARG A 104 16.65 -2.06 -12.03
N THR A 105 17.75 -2.36 -11.36
CA THR A 105 18.05 -3.71 -10.87
C THR A 105 17.09 -4.18 -9.77
N MET A 106 16.71 -3.31 -8.83
CA MET A 106 15.69 -3.64 -7.82
C MET A 106 14.34 -3.98 -8.45
N PHE A 107 13.90 -3.22 -9.47
CA PHE A 107 12.66 -3.52 -10.21
C PHE A 107 12.74 -4.88 -10.93
N ARG A 108 13.82 -5.16 -11.65
CA ARG A 108 14.04 -6.46 -12.32
C ARG A 108 14.14 -7.62 -11.31
N MET A 109 14.84 -7.44 -10.19
CA MET A 109 14.93 -8.44 -9.13
C MET A 109 13.58 -8.73 -8.51
N TYR A 110 12.72 -7.71 -8.34
CA TYR A 110 11.38 -7.92 -7.82
C TYR A 110 10.53 -8.80 -8.75
N LEU A 111 10.58 -8.57 -10.07
CA LEU A 111 9.89 -9.42 -11.03
C LEU A 111 10.36 -10.88 -10.99
N ARG A 112 11.67 -11.11 -10.79
CA ARG A 112 12.23 -12.46 -10.70
C ARG A 112 11.94 -13.15 -9.35
N LEU A 113 12.12 -12.43 -8.24
CA LEU A 113 12.03 -13.00 -6.89
C LEU A 113 10.61 -13.05 -6.37
N GLY A 114 9.74 -12.13 -6.81
CA GLY A 114 8.36 -12.04 -6.36
C GLY A 114 8.21 -11.72 -4.87
N SER A 115 9.22 -11.20 -4.18
CA SER A 115 9.12 -10.86 -2.76
C SER A 115 9.95 -9.64 -2.43
N VAL A 116 9.33 -8.65 -1.79
CA VAL A 116 10.00 -7.43 -1.31
C VAL A 116 11.11 -7.76 -0.30
N ASN A 117 10.84 -8.71 0.62
CA ASN A 117 11.84 -9.15 1.60
C ASN A 117 13.05 -9.85 0.93
N ALA A 118 12.81 -10.78 0.00
CA ALA A 118 13.87 -11.40 -0.79
C ALA A 118 14.74 -10.37 -1.55
N VAL A 119 14.13 -9.32 -2.12
CA VAL A 119 14.88 -8.22 -2.75
C VAL A 119 15.72 -7.47 -1.71
N ALA A 120 15.13 -7.09 -0.57
CA ALA A 120 15.84 -6.41 0.52
C ALA A 120 17.03 -7.24 1.03
N LYS A 121 16.86 -8.55 1.22
CA LYS A 121 17.94 -9.46 1.59
C LYS A 121 19.04 -9.47 0.51
N ARG A 122 18.66 -9.65 -0.76
CA ARG A 122 19.61 -9.73 -1.87
C ARG A 122 20.45 -8.46 -2.03
N ILE A 123 19.84 -7.28 -1.94
CA ILE A 123 20.59 -6.01 -2.07
C ILE A 123 21.49 -5.75 -0.85
N ASN A 124 21.07 -6.19 0.36
CA ASN A 124 21.92 -6.13 1.53
C ASN A 124 23.11 -7.10 1.43
N ASP A 125 22.92 -8.29 0.84
CA ASP A 125 23.98 -9.27 0.58
C ASP A 125 24.99 -8.74 -0.45
N LEU A 126 24.53 -7.93 -1.41
CA LEU A 126 25.38 -7.21 -2.36
C LEU A 126 26.12 -6.00 -1.74
N GLY A 127 25.91 -5.74 -0.44
CA GLY A 127 26.54 -4.62 0.27
C GLY A 127 25.93 -3.25 -0.04
N TRP A 128 24.77 -3.20 -0.71
CA TRP A 128 24.11 -1.93 -1.03
C TRP A 128 23.40 -1.39 0.20
N MET A 129 23.83 -0.21 0.66
CA MET A 129 23.29 0.44 1.86
C MET A 129 22.41 1.61 1.50
N LYS A 130 21.37 1.85 2.30
CA LYS A 130 20.56 3.06 2.20
C LYS A 130 21.40 4.24 2.67
N LYS A 131 21.46 5.30 1.85
CA LYS A 131 22.21 6.53 2.17
C LYS A 131 21.77 7.14 3.49
N GLY A 132 22.76 7.56 4.26
CA GLY A 132 22.57 8.49 5.37
C GLY A 132 22.14 9.87 4.86
N TYR A 133 21.58 10.68 5.74
CA TYR A 133 21.11 12.02 5.39
C TYR A 133 21.39 12.99 6.54
N ARG A 134 21.87 14.18 6.22
CA ARG A 134 22.05 15.28 7.17
C ARG A 134 21.00 16.34 6.89
N ALA A 135 20.10 16.54 7.84
CA ALA A 135 19.10 17.59 7.76
C ALA A 135 19.71 18.97 8.00
N LYS A 136 19.07 20.03 7.49
CA LYS A 136 19.46 21.43 7.75
C LYS A 136 19.44 21.78 9.24
N THR A 137 18.61 21.10 10.03
CA THR A 137 18.52 21.23 11.50
C THR A 137 19.69 20.56 12.25
N GLY A 138 20.68 20.01 11.54
CA GLY A 138 21.83 19.33 12.12
C GLY A 138 21.62 17.83 12.43
N ARG A 139 20.37 17.34 12.38
CA ARG A 139 20.05 15.92 12.62
C ARG A 139 20.68 15.03 11.55
N VAL A 140 21.47 14.05 11.99
CA VAL A 140 22.13 13.07 11.10
C VAL A 140 21.42 11.73 11.19
N THR A 141 21.03 11.20 10.04
CA THR A 141 20.57 9.81 9.88
C THR A 141 21.73 9.00 9.32
N PRO A 142 22.25 7.99 10.03
CA PRO A 142 23.35 7.17 9.52
C PRO A 142 22.88 6.27 8.35
N PRO A 143 23.81 5.85 7.48
CA PRO A 143 23.52 4.80 6.50
C PRO A 143 23.07 3.52 7.20
N ARG A 144 22.11 2.81 6.60
CA ARG A 144 21.58 1.55 7.17
C ARG A 144 21.20 0.54 6.10
N LYS A 145 21.05 -0.72 6.49
CA LYS A 145 20.52 -1.78 5.63
C LYS A 145 19.10 -1.46 5.15
N TYR A 146 18.77 -1.92 3.95
CA TYR A 146 17.41 -1.87 3.41
C TYR A 146 16.49 -2.81 4.17
N ARG A 147 15.32 -2.32 4.54
CA ARG A 147 14.21 -3.13 5.05
C ARG A 147 13.21 -3.37 3.90
N ASP A 148 12.33 -4.34 4.10
CA ASP A 148 11.19 -4.59 3.23
C ASP A 148 10.39 -3.32 2.90
N LYS A 149 10.04 -2.52 3.91
CA LYS A 149 9.31 -1.25 3.71
C LYS A 149 10.04 -0.28 2.79
N ASP A 150 11.38 -0.24 2.84
CA ASP A 150 12.17 0.67 2.00
C ASP A 150 12.08 0.26 0.53
N VAL A 151 12.18 -1.03 0.25
CA VAL A 151 12.05 -1.57 -1.11
C VAL A 151 10.61 -1.40 -1.59
N HIS A 152 9.62 -1.61 -0.73
CA HIS A 152 8.21 -1.37 -1.07
C HIS A 152 7.95 0.08 -1.49
N THR A 153 8.48 1.05 -0.74
CA THR A 153 8.38 2.48 -1.10
C THR A 153 9.07 2.77 -2.43
N ILE A 154 10.25 2.19 -2.69
CA ILE A 154 10.96 2.39 -3.97
C ILE A 154 10.13 1.86 -5.14
N LEU A 155 9.59 0.64 -5.02
CA LEU A 155 8.86 0.01 -6.12
C LEU A 155 7.54 0.72 -6.45
N ARG A 156 6.93 1.46 -5.53
CA ARG A 156 5.67 2.21 -5.77
C ARG A 156 5.87 3.67 -6.14
N ASN A 157 7.08 4.19 -6.01
CA ASN A 157 7.31 5.62 -6.18
C ASN A 157 7.23 6.03 -7.66
N VAL A 158 6.18 6.77 -8.01
CA VAL A 158 5.91 7.29 -9.36
C VAL A 158 6.97 8.29 -9.85
N THR A 159 7.79 8.86 -8.96
CA THR A 159 8.93 9.70 -9.37
C THR A 159 9.93 8.94 -10.26
N TYR A 160 9.99 7.61 -10.20
CA TYR A 160 10.82 6.82 -11.10
C TYR A 160 10.34 6.77 -12.55
N LEU A 161 9.08 7.14 -12.80
CA LEU A 161 8.49 7.29 -14.14
C LEU A 161 8.70 8.68 -14.75
N GLY A 162 9.39 9.59 -14.06
CA GLY A 162 9.46 10.99 -14.51
C GLY A 162 8.22 11.81 -14.12
N LYS A 163 7.30 11.27 -13.29
CA LYS A 163 6.04 11.94 -12.92
C LYS A 163 6.05 12.47 -11.48
N VAL A 164 5.22 13.46 -11.19
CA VAL A 164 5.03 14.06 -9.87
C VAL A 164 3.57 13.89 -9.45
N GLU A 165 3.36 13.31 -8.27
CA GLU A 165 2.03 13.16 -7.69
C GLU A 165 1.70 14.36 -6.80
N PHE A 166 0.50 14.93 -6.98
CA PHE A 166 -0.02 15.99 -6.13
C PHE A 166 -1.54 15.87 -5.99
N ASN A 167 -2.04 15.77 -4.76
CA ASN A 167 -3.46 15.59 -4.43
C ASN A 167 -4.12 14.40 -5.18
N GLY A 168 -3.40 13.29 -5.35
CA GLY A 168 -3.89 12.08 -6.03
C GLY A 168 -3.84 12.15 -7.57
N GLU A 169 -3.50 13.30 -8.15
CA GLU A 169 -3.31 13.45 -9.60
C GLU A 169 -1.83 13.33 -9.97
N LEU A 170 -1.57 12.77 -11.15
CA LEU A 170 -0.23 12.61 -11.72
C LEU A 170 0.03 13.71 -12.75
N TYR A 171 1.18 14.38 -12.60
CA TYR A 171 1.65 15.41 -13.51
C TYR A 171 3.00 15.00 -14.11
N GLU A 172 3.27 15.43 -15.34
CA GLU A 172 4.58 15.26 -15.97
C GLU A 172 5.64 16.03 -15.19
N GLY A 173 6.71 15.35 -14.79
CA GLY A 173 7.84 15.93 -14.06
C GLY A 173 8.89 16.50 -15.00
N GLU A 174 9.66 17.49 -14.52
CA GLU A 174 10.80 18.03 -15.27
C GLU A 174 12.04 17.13 -15.20
N HIS A 175 12.01 16.05 -14.40
CA HIS A 175 13.13 15.16 -14.20
C HIS A 175 13.06 13.92 -15.10
N GLU A 176 14.23 13.42 -15.47
CA GLU A 176 14.35 12.23 -16.32
C GLU A 176 13.87 10.96 -15.60
N ALA A 177 13.15 10.10 -16.31
CA ALA A 177 12.67 8.83 -15.79
C ALA A 177 13.82 7.81 -15.65
N ILE A 178 13.88 7.11 -14.51
CA ILE A 178 14.86 6.02 -14.29
C ILE A 178 14.33 4.67 -14.81
N VAL A 179 13.01 4.48 -14.77
CA VAL A 179 12.31 3.22 -15.08
C VAL A 179 11.29 3.46 -16.20
N SER A 180 11.18 2.52 -17.15
CA SER A 180 10.17 2.60 -18.21
C SER A 180 8.75 2.35 -17.67
N GLU A 181 7.75 2.95 -18.32
CA GLU A 181 6.34 2.75 -17.98
C GLU A 181 5.95 1.26 -17.98
N GLU A 182 6.44 0.50 -18.96
CA GLU A 182 6.21 -0.94 -19.06
C GLU A 182 6.76 -1.72 -17.85
N LEU A 183 8.01 -1.43 -17.43
CA LEU A 183 8.64 -2.13 -16.31
C LEU A 183 7.93 -1.80 -15.00
N PHE A 184 7.55 -0.53 -14.83
CA PHE A 184 6.81 -0.08 -13.65
C PHE A 184 5.41 -0.71 -13.60
N ALA A 185 4.66 -0.69 -14.70
CA ALA A 185 3.32 -1.26 -14.80
C ALA A 185 3.32 -2.77 -14.48
N ARG A 186 4.31 -3.52 -15.01
CA ARG A 186 4.50 -4.94 -14.68
C ARG A 186 4.74 -5.16 -13.19
N VAL A 187 5.57 -4.33 -12.55
CA VAL A 187 5.83 -4.41 -11.11
C VAL A 187 4.58 -4.08 -10.29
N GLN A 188 3.81 -3.04 -10.65
CA GLN A 188 2.55 -2.71 -9.97
C GLN A 188 1.51 -3.82 -10.10
N SER A 189 1.41 -4.46 -11.26
CA SER A 189 0.53 -5.62 -11.46
C SER A 189 0.89 -6.77 -10.49
N VAL A 190 2.18 -7.07 -10.32
CA VAL A 190 2.64 -8.11 -9.37
C VAL A 190 2.49 -7.70 -7.90
N LEU A 191 2.60 -6.40 -7.59
CA LEU A 191 2.38 -5.86 -6.24
C LEU A 191 0.91 -5.90 -5.85
N SER A 192 0.02 -5.45 -6.74
CA SER A 192 -1.43 -5.44 -6.53
C SER A 192 -1.98 -6.86 -6.41
N SER A 193 -1.52 -7.80 -7.24
CA SER A 193 -1.91 -9.22 -7.15
C SER A 193 -1.54 -9.88 -5.81
N LYS A 194 -0.61 -9.30 -5.05
CA LYS A 194 -0.20 -9.77 -3.71
C LYS A 194 -0.93 -9.06 -2.58
N ALA A 195 -1.32 -7.80 -2.77
CA ALA A 195 -2.06 -7.01 -1.78
C ALA A 195 -3.47 -7.57 -1.55
N CYS A 196 -4.13 -8.07 -2.60
CA CYS A 196 -5.46 -8.69 -2.55
C CYS A 196 -5.50 -10.10 -1.92
N GLY A 197 -4.51 -10.47 -1.09
CA GLY A 197 -4.46 -11.76 -0.41
C GLY A 197 -4.23 -12.99 -1.30
N ARG A 198 -4.12 -12.82 -2.63
CA ARG A 198 -4.08 -13.89 -3.64
C ARG A 198 -2.72 -14.13 -4.30
N GLY A 199 -1.68 -13.39 -3.96
CA GLY A 199 -0.35 -13.66 -4.47
C GLY A 199 0.38 -14.69 -3.60
N ARG A 200 1.22 -15.53 -4.22
CA ARG A 200 2.12 -16.53 -3.60
C ARG A 200 2.61 -16.05 -2.23
N ARG A 201 1.90 -16.43 -1.16
CA ARG A 201 2.42 -16.29 0.20
C ARG A 201 3.48 -17.36 0.29
N ARG A 202 4.72 -17.04 -0.10
CA ARG A 202 5.87 -17.88 0.25
C ARG A 202 5.88 -17.92 1.77
N GLY A 203 5.25 -18.96 2.32
CA GLY A 203 5.23 -19.21 3.74
C GLY A 203 6.67 -19.26 4.21
N ARG A 204 6.93 -18.77 5.42
CA ARG A 204 8.27 -18.85 6.02
C ARG A 204 8.76 -20.30 6.12
N ASN A 205 7.84 -21.27 6.03
CA ASN A 205 8.07 -22.72 6.08
C ASN A 205 7.21 -23.45 5.00
N PRO A 206 7.73 -23.70 3.78
CA PRO A 206 6.99 -24.44 2.74
C PRO A 206 6.72 -25.91 3.12
N GLU A 207 7.43 -26.43 4.12
CA GLU A 207 7.25 -27.78 4.67
C GLU A 207 5.91 -28.00 5.41
N TYR A 208 5.08 -26.96 5.59
CA TYR A 208 3.78 -27.08 6.26
C TYR A 208 2.65 -26.90 5.24
N LEU A 209 2.11 -27.99 4.69
CA LEU A 209 1.17 -27.94 3.56
C LEU A 209 -0.14 -27.21 3.87
N LEU A 210 -0.53 -27.11 5.14
CA LEU A 210 -1.82 -26.55 5.57
C LEU A 210 -1.68 -25.13 6.15
N GLN A 211 -0.49 -24.53 6.03
CA GLN A 211 -0.19 -23.23 6.62
C GLN A 211 -1.08 -22.12 6.02
N GLY A 212 -2.03 -21.63 6.81
CA GLY A 212 -2.89 -20.51 6.42
C GLY A 212 -4.29 -20.91 5.95
N ILE A 213 -4.53 -22.20 5.70
CA ILE A 213 -5.84 -22.75 5.36
C ILE A 213 -6.46 -23.61 6.48
N ALA A 214 -5.69 -23.96 7.52
CA ALA A 214 -6.16 -24.76 8.66
C ALA A 214 -6.83 -23.93 9.78
N TRP A 215 -7.96 -24.44 10.28
CA TRP A 215 -8.83 -23.83 11.28
C TRP A 215 -9.19 -24.82 12.39
N CYS A 216 -9.31 -24.31 13.60
CA CYS A 216 -9.69 -25.10 14.76
C CYS A 216 -11.21 -25.24 14.84
N GLY A 217 -11.71 -26.47 14.87
CA GLY A 217 -13.14 -26.77 14.99
C GLY A 217 -13.73 -26.51 16.37
N LEU A 218 -12.90 -26.37 17.42
CA LEU A 218 -13.38 -26.07 18.78
C LEU A 218 -13.61 -24.57 19.01
N CYS A 219 -12.70 -23.71 18.57
CA CYS A 219 -12.75 -22.27 18.86
C CYS A 219 -12.82 -21.38 17.61
N GLY A 220 -12.87 -21.97 16.41
CA GLY A 220 -13.00 -21.25 15.14
C GLY A 220 -11.80 -20.37 14.76
N LYS A 221 -10.70 -20.39 15.52
CA LYS A 221 -9.48 -19.61 15.22
C LYS A 221 -8.53 -20.40 14.32
N ARG A 222 -7.59 -19.71 13.67
CA ARG A 222 -6.60 -20.35 12.79
C ARG A 222 -5.69 -21.30 13.56
N ILE A 223 -5.28 -22.37 12.89
CA ILE A 223 -4.22 -23.25 13.33
C ILE A 223 -2.89 -22.76 12.73
N THR A 224 -1.86 -22.72 13.56
CA THR A 224 -0.53 -22.19 13.25
C THR A 224 0.53 -23.28 13.32
N THR A 225 1.67 -23.07 12.66
CA THR A 225 2.79 -24.01 12.62
C THR A 225 3.65 -23.87 13.87
N THR A 226 4.06 -24.97 14.47
CA THR A 226 5.02 -25.00 15.57
C THR A 226 5.97 -26.19 15.43
N ALA A 227 7.20 -26.06 15.90
CA ALA A 227 8.19 -27.12 15.81
C ALA A 227 8.82 -27.39 17.18
N GLY A 228 9.01 -28.66 17.51
CA GLY A 228 9.74 -29.11 18.70
C GLY A 228 11.07 -29.75 18.32
N ARG A 229 12.10 -29.63 19.17
CA ARG A 229 13.35 -30.38 19.00
C ARG A 229 13.42 -31.54 19.98
N GLY A 230 13.64 -32.74 19.46
CA GLY A 230 13.88 -33.94 20.25
C GLY A 230 15.28 -33.97 20.87
N ARG A 231 15.51 -34.95 21.75
CA ARG A 231 16.80 -35.18 22.40
C ARG A 231 17.95 -35.42 21.41
N ASN A 232 17.64 -36.01 20.25
CA ASN A 232 18.59 -36.29 19.18
C ASN A 232 18.77 -35.13 18.18
N LYS A 233 18.30 -33.91 18.52
CA LYS A 233 18.28 -32.72 17.64
C LYS A 233 17.37 -32.83 16.41
N GLU A 234 16.60 -33.90 16.26
CA GLU A 234 15.54 -34.02 15.26
C GLU A 234 14.44 -32.99 15.51
N VAL A 235 13.88 -32.44 14.42
CA VAL A 235 12.83 -31.41 14.46
C VAL A 235 11.50 -32.08 14.14
N TYR A 236 10.58 -32.08 15.11
CA TYR A 236 9.21 -32.55 14.93
C TYR A 236 8.30 -31.38 14.58
N ARG A 237 7.51 -31.54 13.51
CA ARG A 237 6.58 -30.53 13.00
C ARG A 237 5.18 -30.76 13.56
N TYR A 238 4.55 -29.69 14.03
CA TYR A 238 3.21 -29.73 14.59
C TYR A 238 2.34 -28.56 14.13
N TYR A 239 1.03 -28.78 14.17
CA TYR A 239 0.02 -27.76 14.06
C TYR A 239 -0.59 -27.47 15.44
N LEU A 240 -0.73 -26.18 15.77
CA LEU A 240 -1.24 -25.70 17.05
C LEU A 240 -2.25 -24.58 16.85
N CYS A 241 -3.43 -24.69 17.48
CA CYS A 241 -4.43 -23.62 17.50
C CYS A 241 -3.80 -22.31 18.00
N SER A 242 -3.99 -21.21 17.26
CA SER A 242 -3.43 -19.90 17.60
C SER A 242 -3.87 -19.38 18.98
N ASN A 243 -5.12 -19.64 19.37
CA ASN A 243 -5.62 -19.22 20.68
C ASN A 243 -4.95 -20.03 21.80
N ARG A 244 -4.76 -21.34 21.59
CA ARG A 244 -4.02 -22.21 22.51
C ARG A 244 -2.54 -21.83 22.62
N GLY A 245 -1.93 -21.42 21.51
CA GLY A 245 -0.54 -20.95 21.48
C GLY A 245 -0.33 -19.65 22.26
N ARG A 246 -1.33 -18.74 22.27
CA ARG A 246 -1.25 -17.46 22.98
C ARG A 246 -1.66 -17.53 24.45
N LYS A 247 -2.74 -18.26 24.76
CA LYS A 247 -3.39 -18.26 26.08
C LYS A 247 -3.33 -19.61 26.80
N GLY A 248 -2.57 -20.59 26.28
CA GLY A 248 -2.53 -21.93 26.86
C GLY A 248 -3.88 -22.66 26.75
N ARG A 249 -4.15 -23.61 27.65
CA ARG A 249 -5.42 -24.37 27.66
C ARG A 249 -6.63 -23.49 27.95
N ASP A 250 -6.46 -22.42 28.71
CA ASP A 250 -7.51 -21.45 29.02
C ASP A 250 -8.07 -20.75 27.77
N GLY A 251 -7.31 -20.70 26.68
CA GLY A 251 -7.77 -20.17 25.40
C GLY A 251 -8.47 -21.18 24.51
N CYS A 252 -8.01 -22.43 24.49
CA CYS A 252 -8.55 -23.50 23.65
C CYS A 252 -7.91 -24.84 24.04
N ASP A 253 -8.74 -25.87 24.24
CA ASP A 253 -8.28 -27.21 24.61
C ASP A 253 -7.86 -28.10 23.43
N HIS A 254 -7.89 -27.58 22.20
CA HIS A 254 -7.55 -28.35 21.02
C HIS A 254 -6.11 -28.90 21.10
N PRO A 255 -5.88 -30.24 20.99
CA PRO A 255 -4.56 -30.85 21.10
C PRO A 255 -3.59 -30.35 20.02
N ARG A 256 -2.28 -30.59 20.24
CA ARG A 256 -1.25 -30.33 19.23
C ARG A 256 -1.35 -31.48 18.23
N LEU A 257 -1.33 -31.17 16.95
CA LEU A 257 -1.50 -32.15 15.88
C LEU A 257 -0.16 -32.43 15.23
N GLY A 258 0.17 -33.70 15.01
CA GLY A 258 1.33 -34.08 14.21
C GLY A 258 1.17 -33.55 12.78
N ALA A 259 2.19 -32.88 12.25
CA ALA A 259 2.07 -32.32 10.90
C ALA A 259 1.99 -33.43 9.84
N GLU A 260 2.79 -34.48 9.97
CA GLU A 260 2.84 -35.59 9.00
C GLU A 260 1.51 -36.32 8.90
N GLU A 261 0.96 -36.75 10.04
CA GLU A 261 -0.32 -37.47 10.12
C GLU A 261 -1.49 -36.65 9.55
N LEU A 262 -1.56 -35.36 9.92
CA LEU A 262 -2.63 -34.48 9.43
C LEU A 262 -2.47 -34.17 7.94
N GLU A 263 -1.25 -33.94 7.48
CA GLU A 263 -0.96 -33.65 6.07
C GLU A 263 -1.26 -34.86 5.19
N GLU A 264 -0.88 -36.06 5.60
CA GLU A 264 -1.18 -37.30 4.87
C GLU A 264 -2.69 -37.55 4.75
N LEU A 265 -3.44 -37.29 5.83
CA LEU A 265 -4.90 -37.41 5.81
C LEU A 265 -5.55 -36.40 4.85
N VAL A 266 -5.08 -35.15 4.83
CA VAL A 266 -5.59 -34.14 3.88
C VAL A 266 -5.21 -34.50 2.45
N VAL A 267 -3.95 -34.88 2.21
CA VAL A 267 -3.45 -35.23 0.86
C VAL A 267 -4.20 -36.43 0.29
N SER A 268 -4.43 -37.48 1.07
CA SER A 268 -5.20 -38.65 0.62
C SER A 268 -6.64 -38.28 0.23
N ARG A 269 -7.28 -37.38 0.99
CA ARG A 269 -8.64 -36.91 0.68
C ARG A 269 -8.67 -36.02 -0.57
N VAL A 270 -7.64 -35.20 -0.77
CA VAL A 270 -7.45 -34.41 -2.01
C VAL A 270 -7.23 -35.32 -3.21
N LYS A 271 -6.34 -36.31 -3.11
CA LYS A 271 -6.10 -37.32 -4.16
C LYS A 271 -7.40 -37.98 -4.60
N ALA A 272 -8.16 -38.52 -3.64
CA ALA A 272 -9.43 -39.19 -3.92
C ALA A 272 -10.44 -38.30 -4.65
N ARG A 273 -10.47 -37.00 -4.34
CA ARG A 273 -11.35 -36.01 -4.99
C ARG A 273 -10.89 -35.67 -6.40
N CYS A 274 -9.58 -35.59 -6.65
CA CYS A 274 -9.02 -35.27 -7.96
C CYS A 274 -9.12 -36.43 -8.97
N THR A 275 -9.21 -37.67 -8.50
CA THR A 275 -9.39 -38.87 -9.35
C THR A 275 -10.84 -39.11 -9.76
N GLU A 276 -11.81 -38.36 -9.23
CA GLU A 276 -13.23 -38.51 -9.55
C GLU A 276 -13.55 -37.99 -10.97
N PRO A 277 -13.93 -38.85 -11.94
CA PRO A 277 -14.08 -38.45 -13.35
C PRO A 277 -15.15 -37.39 -13.59
N LEU A 278 -16.25 -37.47 -12.83
CA LEU A 278 -17.40 -36.57 -12.96
C LEU A 278 -17.06 -35.12 -12.57
N LEU A 279 -16.18 -34.93 -11.58
CA LEU A 279 -15.74 -33.60 -11.17
C LEU A 279 -14.93 -32.91 -12.28
N ARG A 280 -14.09 -33.66 -12.97
CA ARG A 280 -13.20 -33.16 -14.03
C ARG A 280 -13.99 -32.66 -15.24
N GLU A 281 -14.94 -33.47 -15.69
CA GLU A 281 -15.80 -33.13 -16.82
C GLU A 281 -16.73 -31.95 -16.47
N GLU A 282 -17.25 -31.90 -15.24
CA GLU A 282 -18.11 -30.81 -14.78
C GLU A 282 -17.36 -29.47 -14.66
N ILE A 283 -16.11 -29.49 -14.17
CA ILE A 283 -15.24 -28.29 -14.11
C ILE A 283 -14.95 -27.75 -15.51
N VAL A 284 -14.55 -28.61 -16.44
CA VAL A 284 -14.22 -28.18 -17.82
C VAL A 284 -15.48 -27.65 -18.53
N ALA A 285 -16.60 -28.35 -18.42
CA ALA A 285 -17.84 -27.99 -19.10
C ALA A 285 -18.44 -26.66 -18.58
N ARG A 286 -18.54 -26.45 -17.25
CA ARG A 286 -19.06 -25.20 -16.69
C ARG A 286 -18.14 -24.01 -16.94
N MET A 287 -16.82 -24.22 -16.88
CA MET A 287 -15.84 -23.17 -17.19
C MET A 287 -15.92 -22.73 -18.64
N GLU A 288 -16.10 -23.65 -19.59
CA GLU A 288 -16.27 -23.29 -20.99
C GLU A 288 -17.54 -22.47 -21.22
N VAL A 289 -18.65 -22.82 -20.56
CA VAL A 289 -19.93 -22.11 -20.68
C VAL A 289 -19.86 -20.70 -20.08
N GLY A 290 -19.46 -20.56 -18.81
CA GLY A 290 -19.37 -19.25 -18.15
C GLY A 290 -18.36 -18.30 -18.79
N ARG A 291 -17.27 -18.85 -19.35
CA ARG A 291 -16.28 -18.09 -20.13
C ARG A 291 -16.87 -17.56 -21.43
N VAL A 292 -17.60 -18.38 -22.17
CA VAL A 292 -18.20 -17.96 -23.45
C VAL A 292 -19.16 -16.81 -23.21
N GLU A 293 -19.96 -16.86 -22.15
CA GLU A 293 -20.88 -15.78 -21.77
C GLU A 293 -20.16 -14.49 -21.36
N ALA A 294 -19.19 -14.59 -20.45
CA ALA A 294 -18.42 -13.42 -19.99
C ALA A 294 -17.60 -12.78 -21.13
N MET A 295 -17.00 -13.61 -22.00
CA MET A 295 -16.24 -13.13 -23.15
C MET A 295 -17.16 -12.51 -24.21
N ALA A 296 -18.35 -13.08 -24.44
CA ALA A 296 -19.35 -12.50 -25.33
C ALA A 296 -19.85 -11.13 -24.82
N ALA A 297 -20.10 -10.99 -23.52
CA ALA A 297 -20.52 -9.72 -22.93
C ALA A 297 -19.46 -8.62 -23.12
N ILE A 298 -18.20 -8.90 -22.76
CA ILE A 298 -17.10 -7.93 -22.88
C ILE A 298 -16.79 -7.59 -24.35
N THR A 299 -16.84 -8.58 -25.25
CA THR A 299 -16.63 -8.33 -26.68
C THR A 299 -17.74 -7.46 -27.28
N SER A 300 -19.00 -7.70 -26.92
CA SER A 300 -20.12 -6.87 -27.39
C SER A 300 -20.00 -5.40 -26.95
N GLU A 301 -19.56 -5.18 -25.70
CA GLU A 301 -19.34 -3.83 -25.16
C GLU A 301 -18.17 -3.13 -25.84
N ARG A 302 -17.07 -3.86 -26.08
CA ARG A 302 -15.92 -3.37 -26.83
C ARG A 302 -16.31 -2.94 -28.26
N GLU A 303 -17.11 -3.76 -28.95
CA GLU A 303 -17.58 -3.45 -30.30
C GLU A 303 -18.44 -2.18 -30.33
N ARG A 304 -19.26 -1.96 -29.31
CA ARG A 304 -20.04 -0.71 -29.15
C ARG A 304 -19.13 0.51 -29.01
N ILE A 305 -18.11 0.45 -28.15
CA ILE A 305 -17.16 1.54 -27.95
C ILE A 305 -16.39 1.85 -29.24
N VAL A 306 -15.93 0.82 -29.96
CA VAL A 306 -15.22 0.99 -31.25
C VAL A 306 -16.12 1.66 -32.29
N ALA A 307 -17.42 1.31 -32.33
CA ALA A 307 -18.37 1.97 -33.22
C ALA A 307 -18.58 3.46 -32.87
N ASP A 308 -18.57 3.80 -31.59
CA ASP A 308 -18.72 5.19 -31.14
C ASP A 308 -17.45 6.02 -31.36
N GLU A 309 -16.25 5.44 -31.14
CA GLU A 309 -14.97 6.05 -31.55
C GLU A 309 -14.99 6.38 -33.05
N ALA A 310 -15.44 5.46 -33.90
CA ALA A 310 -15.49 5.67 -35.34
C ALA A 310 -16.44 6.82 -35.74
N LYS A 311 -17.58 6.96 -35.07
CA LYS A 311 -18.53 8.08 -35.28
C LYS A 311 -17.91 9.41 -34.87
N LEU A 312 -17.31 9.49 -33.69
CA LEU A 312 -16.68 10.70 -33.16
C LEU A 312 -15.48 11.12 -34.01
N HIS A 313 -14.66 10.18 -34.47
CA HIS A 313 -13.59 10.48 -35.43
C HIS A 313 -14.13 11.01 -36.77
N ALA A 314 -15.26 10.50 -37.25
CA ALA A 314 -15.88 11.00 -38.48
C ALA A 314 -16.49 12.40 -38.30
N GLU A 315 -17.09 12.70 -37.15
CA GLU A 315 -17.57 14.04 -36.76
C GLU A 315 -16.40 15.02 -36.63
N GLY A 316 -15.35 14.64 -35.90
CA GLY A 316 -14.14 15.45 -35.72
C GLY A 316 -13.45 15.78 -37.06
N ARG A 317 -13.35 14.82 -37.99
CA ARG A 317 -12.82 15.07 -39.34
C ARG A 317 -13.64 16.12 -40.10
N LYS A 318 -14.97 16.00 -40.09
CA LYS A 318 -15.86 16.98 -40.76
C LYS A 318 -15.72 18.39 -40.17
N LEU A 319 -15.58 18.48 -38.84
CA LEU A 319 -15.40 19.76 -38.16
C LEU A 319 -14.02 20.38 -38.43
N MET A 320 -12.97 19.55 -38.52
CA MET A 320 -11.63 20.01 -38.93
C MET A 320 -11.62 20.55 -40.36
N ASP A 321 -12.30 19.88 -41.29
CA ASP A 321 -12.42 20.35 -42.68
C ASP A 321 -13.17 21.70 -42.77
N ALA A 322 -14.18 21.91 -41.91
CA ALA A 322 -14.94 23.16 -41.84
C ALA A 322 -14.14 24.34 -41.27
N ILE A 323 -13.28 24.11 -40.27
CA ILE A 323 -12.41 25.15 -39.67
C ILE A 323 -11.49 25.79 -40.71
N GLY A 324 -11.03 25.05 -41.71
CA GLY A 324 -10.18 25.58 -42.78
C GLY A 324 -10.85 26.67 -43.64
N SER A 325 -12.18 26.84 -43.53
CA SER A 325 -12.99 27.75 -44.36
C SER A 325 -13.63 28.92 -43.62
N GLU A 326 -13.75 28.87 -42.28
CA GLU A 326 -14.42 29.90 -41.47
C GLU A 326 -13.45 30.61 -40.52
N THR A 327 -13.41 31.95 -40.54
CA THR A 327 -12.58 32.76 -39.63
C THR A 327 -13.43 33.62 -38.70
N GLY A 328 -13.00 33.76 -37.43
CA GLY A 328 -13.67 34.57 -36.41
C GLY A 328 -14.31 33.75 -35.28
N THR A 329 -15.46 34.19 -34.77
CA THR A 329 -16.15 33.59 -33.61
C THR A 329 -16.61 32.15 -33.89
N GLN A 330 -17.01 31.83 -35.13
CA GLN A 330 -17.40 30.47 -35.52
C GLN A 330 -16.22 29.48 -35.47
N GLY A 331 -15.03 29.90 -35.92
CA GLY A 331 -13.82 29.07 -35.81
C GLY A 331 -13.44 28.74 -34.36
N LYS A 332 -13.70 29.65 -33.41
CA LYS A 332 -13.50 29.39 -31.97
C LYS A 332 -14.47 28.34 -31.42
N LEU A 333 -15.75 28.42 -31.79
CA LEU A 333 -16.76 27.44 -31.37
C LEU A 333 -16.49 26.04 -31.95
N LEU A 334 -16.02 25.98 -33.21
CA LEU A 334 -15.60 24.72 -33.83
C LEU A 334 -14.38 24.12 -33.13
N ALA A 335 -13.39 24.92 -32.75
CA ALA A 335 -12.21 24.46 -32.01
C ALA A 335 -12.58 23.93 -30.61
N GLU A 336 -13.51 24.58 -29.91
CA GLU A 336 -14.04 24.11 -28.62
C GLU A 336 -14.74 22.76 -28.77
N ARG A 337 -15.60 22.61 -29.80
CA ARG A 337 -16.29 21.35 -30.09
C ARG A 337 -15.33 20.21 -30.46
N ILE A 338 -14.26 20.50 -31.20
CA ILE A 338 -13.22 19.51 -31.51
C ILE A 338 -12.51 19.07 -30.22
N GLY A 339 -12.20 20.00 -29.32
CA GLY A 339 -11.63 19.67 -28.00
C GLY A 339 -12.53 18.78 -27.16
N GLU A 340 -13.86 18.99 -27.19
CA GLU A 340 -14.83 18.08 -26.54
C GLU A 340 -14.81 16.67 -27.15
N ILE A 341 -14.71 16.58 -28.47
CA ILE A 341 -14.64 15.30 -29.19
C ILE A 341 -13.34 14.57 -28.86
N GLU A 342 -12.19 15.26 -28.84
CA GLU A 342 -10.90 14.70 -28.45
C GLU A 342 -10.94 14.18 -27.00
N ALA A 343 -11.44 14.98 -26.06
CA ALA A 343 -11.61 14.56 -24.67
C ALA A 343 -12.51 13.32 -24.54
N ARG A 344 -13.58 13.23 -25.34
CA ARG A 344 -14.47 12.06 -25.34
C ARG A 344 -13.80 10.83 -25.96
N LEU A 345 -13.01 11.00 -27.02
CA LEU A 345 -12.23 9.92 -27.64
C LEU A 345 -11.18 9.36 -26.69
N ASP A 346 -10.53 10.20 -25.89
CA ASP A 346 -9.55 9.75 -24.87
C ASP A 346 -10.20 8.88 -23.80
N VAL A 347 -11.40 9.27 -23.34
CA VAL A 347 -12.18 8.47 -22.37
C VAL A 347 -12.55 7.11 -22.97
N LEU A 348 -13.11 7.08 -24.17
CA LEU A 348 -13.49 5.83 -24.84
C LEU A 348 -12.29 4.93 -25.14
N THR A 349 -11.14 5.52 -25.52
CA THR A 349 -9.88 4.78 -25.74
C THR A 349 -9.40 4.12 -24.46
N THR A 350 -9.52 4.82 -23.32
CA THR A 350 -9.15 4.29 -22.00
C THR A 350 -10.07 3.13 -21.60
N GLU A 351 -11.39 3.28 -21.79
CA GLU A 351 -12.37 2.22 -21.55
C GLU A 351 -12.12 0.98 -22.43
N ARG A 352 -11.85 1.19 -23.73
CA ARG A 352 -11.48 0.10 -24.66
C ARG A 352 -10.22 -0.64 -24.22
N CYS A 353 -9.18 0.09 -23.82
CA CYS A 353 -7.95 -0.51 -23.29
C CYS A 353 -8.21 -1.35 -22.02
N SER A 354 -9.12 -0.91 -21.15
CA SER A 354 -9.55 -1.66 -19.96
C SER A 354 -10.24 -2.97 -20.36
N LEU A 355 -11.20 -2.93 -21.29
CA LEU A 355 -11.88 -4.13 -21.78
C LEU A 355 -10.93 -5.10 -22.50
N ASP A 356 -9.98 -4.60 -23.30
CA ASP A 356 -8.94 -5.41 -23.95
C ASP A 356 -7.99 -6.05 -22.92
N ALA A 357 -7.74 -5.40 -21.78
CA ALA A 357 -7.00 -5.99 -20.66
C ALA A 357 -7.82 -7.08 -19.95
N GLN A 358 -9.13 -6.87 -19.77
CA GLN A 358 -10.03 -7.88 -19.18
C GLN A 358 -10.13 -9.13 -20.06
N LEU A 359 -10.27 -8.98 -21.39
CA LEU A 359 -10.28 -10.11 -22.33
C LEU A 359 -8.98 -10.93 -22.25
N ARG A 360 -7.83 -10.26 -22.25
CA ARG A 360 -6.52 -10.91 -22.07
C ARG A 360 -6.39 -11.59 -20.71
N GLY A 361 -6.94 -10.98 -19.66
CA GLY A 361 -7.01 -11.57 -18.32
C GLY A 361 -7.80 -12.87 -18.29
N LEU A 362 -8.99 -12.89 -18.90
CA LEU A 362 -9.83 -14.08 -19.01
C LEU A 362 -9.17 -15.20 -19.84
N GLN A 363 -8.49 -14.84 -20.94
CA GLN A 363 -7.73 -15.79 -21.76
C GLN A 363 -6.59 -16.44 -20.96
N ASN A 364 -5.80 -15.65 -20.25
CA ASN A 364 -4.69 -16.16 -19.42
C ASN A 364 -5.20 -17.01 -18.24
N ALA A 365 -6.31 -16.63 -17.62
CA ALA A 365 -6.95 -17.43 -16.59
C ALA A 365 -7.40 -18.80 -17.15
N THR A 366 -7.88 -18.83 -18.39
CA THR A 366 -8.28 -20.08 -19.06
C THR A 366 -7.09 -21.02 -19.29
N GLU A 367 -5.95 -20.49 -19.74
CA GLU A 367 -4.73 -21.29 -19.91
C GLU A 367 -4.20 -21.82 -18.58
N GLN A 368 -4.26 -21.01 -17.52
CA GLN A 368 -3.88 -21.44 -16.17
C GLN A 368 -4.80 -22.54 -15.64
N VAL A 369 -6.11 -22.45 -15.88
CA VAL A 369 -7.07 -23.49 -15.48
C VAL A 369 -6.83 -24.78 -16.26
N ARG A 370 -6.61 -24.71 -17.58
CA ARG A 370 -6.26 -25.89 -18.39
C ARG A 370 -4.95 -26.54 -17.93
N ALA A 371 -3.94 -25.73 -17.66
CA ALA A 371 -2.69 -26.22 -17.06
C ALA A 371 -2.95 -26.87 -15.69
N THR A 372 -3.83 -26.29 -14.87
CA THR A 372 -4.23 -26.85 -13.58
C THR A 372 -4.94 -28.20 -13.73
N VAL A 373 -5.91 -28.32 -14.64
CA VAL A 373 -6.65 -29.58 -14.89
C VAL A 373 -5.70 -30.68 -15.39
N ASN A 374 -4.75 -30.35 -16.26
CA ASN A 374 -3.71 -31.28 -16.70
C ASN A 374 -2.79 -31.72 -15.54
N ILE A 375 -2.46 -30.81 -14.61
CA ILE A 375 -1.70 -31.16 -13.39
C ILE A 375 -2.53 -32.09 -12.48
N LEU A 376 -3.85 -31.88 -12.37
CA LEU A 376 -4.76 -32.77 -11.64
C LEU A 376 -4.87 -34.16 -12.29
N GLU A 377 -4.52 -34.30 -13.57
CA GLU A 377 -4.51 -35.56 -14.33
C GLU A 377 -3.30 -36.42 -13.98
N VAL A 378 -2.18 -35.78 -13.67
CA VAL A 378 -0.88 -36.41 -13.37
C VAL A 378 -0.54 -36.29 -11.86
N PHE A 379 -1.50 -35.80 -11.06
CA PHE A 379 -1.32 -35.48 -9.64
C PHE A 379 -0.78 -36.66 -8.86
N ASP A 380 -1.38 -37.84 -9.00
CA ASP A 380 -0.99 -38.99 -8.18
C ASP A 380 0.40 -39.52 -8.56
N THR A 381 0.74 -39.46 -9.86
CA THR A 381 2.01 -39.97 -10.39
C THR A 381 3.21 -39.05 -10.12
N VAL A 382 3.00 -37.74 -9.99
CA VAL A 382 4.09 -36.76 -9.84
C VAL A 382 4.11 -36.13 -8.44
N TRP A 383 3.11 -36.43 -7.59
CA TRP A 383 3.04 -35.92 -6.22
C TRP A 383 4.35 -36.12 -5.46
N ASP A 384 4.97 -37.29 -5.54
CA ASP A 384 6.18 -37.60 -4.78
C ASP A 384 7.43 -36.88 -5.31
N GLU A 385 7.42 -36.44 -6.57
CA GLU A 385 8.53 -35.72 -7.21
C GLU A 385 8.55 -34.21 -6.89
N PHE A 386 7.42 -33.64 -6.47
CA PHE A 386 7.33 -32.21 -6.17
C PHE A 386 8.10 -31.79 -4.90
N GLU A 387 8.69 -30.60 -4.95
CA GLU A 387 9.27 -29.95 -3.78
C GLU A 387 8.17 -29.54 -2.79
N ALA A 388 8.51 -29.38 -1.50
CA ALA A 388 7.54 -29.05 -0.45
C ALA A 388 6.73 -27.77 -0.74
N ALA A 389 7.35 -26.77 -1.37
CA ALA A 389 6.68 -25.54 -1.76
C ALA A 389 5.63 -25.76 -2.87
N GLU A 390 5.92 -26.66 -3.81
CA GLU A 390 5.03 -26.99 -4.92
C GLU A 390 3.84 -27.82 -4.43
N LYS A 391 4.09 -28.76 -3.51
CA LYS A 391 3.06 -29.52 -2.80
C LYS A 391 2.09 -28.60 -2.05
N GLN A 392 2.62 -27.61 -1.34
CA GLN A 392 1.82 -26.62 -0.61
C GLN A 392 0.96 -25.79 -1.57
N ASP A 393 1.56 -25.27 -2.64
CA ASP A 393 0.85 -24.48 -3.66
C ASP A 393 -0.33 -25.29 -4.25
N LEU A 394 -0.10 -26.57 -4.55
CA LEU A 394 -1.10 -27.45 -5.15
C LEU A 394 -2.25 -27.78 -4.19
N VAL A 395 -1.96 -28.02 -2.90
CA VAL A 395 -3.00 -28.24 -1.88
C VAL A 395 -3.85 -26.99 -1.71
N HIS A 396 -3.22 -25.82 -1.64
CA HIS A 396 -3.94 -24.54 -1.48
C HIS A 396 -4.77 -24.15 -2.70
N LEU A 397 -4.42 -24.65 -3.88
CA LEU A 397 -5.21 -24.44 -5.10
C LEU A 397 -6.53 -25.20 -5.06
N VAL A 398 -6.52 -26.42 -4.50
CA VAL A 398 -7.67 -27.32 -4.45
C VAL A 398 -8.51 -27.10 -3.20
N VAL A 399 -7.87 -26.83 -2.06
CA VAL A 399 -8.50 -26.75 -0.75
C VAL A 399 -8.56 -25.29 -0.27
N LYS A 400 -9.78 -24.80 -0.09
CA LYS A 400 -10.06 -23.45 0.44
C LYS A 400 -9.88 -23.40 1.95
N ARG A 401 -10.35 -24.42 2.65
CA ARG A 401 -10.38 -24.45 4.12
C ARG A 401 -10.28 -25.87 4.65
N VAL A 402 -9.50 -26.05 5.71
CA VAL A 402 -9.44 -27.28 6.48
C VAL A 402 -9.88 -26.98 7.91
N VAL A 403 -10.97 -27.58 8.38
CA VAL A 403 -11.43 -27.46 9.75
C VAL A 403 -11.12 -28.77 10.48
N VAL A 404 -10.30 -28.68 11.53
CA VAL A 404 -9.85 -29.84 12.31
C VAL A 404 -10.48 -29.78 13.70
N ASN A 405 -11.20 -30.83 14.09
CA ASN A 405 -11.69 -31.05 15.44
C ASN A 405 -11.20 -32.41 15.95
N GLU A 406 -10.01 -32.41 16.53
CA GLU A 406 -9.36 -33.66 16.95
C GLU A 406 -10.06 -34.39 18.11
N PRO A 407 -10.60 -33.71 19.15
CA PRO A 407 -11.36 -34.41 20.19
C PRO A 407 -12.59 -35.19 19.69
N GLU A 408 -13.20 -34.73 18.60
CA GLU A 408 -14.32 -35.42 17.95
C GLU A 408 -13.87 -36.33 16.78
N GLY A 409 -12.57 -36.36 16.45
CA GLY A 409 -12.04 -37.08 15.29
C GLY A 409 -12.61 -36.60 13.94
N LYS A 410 -13.00 -35.32 13.83
CA LYS A 410 -13.61 -34.76 12.62
C LYS A 410 -12.62 -33.89 11.85
N LEU A 411 -12.57 -34.12 10.54
CA LEU A 411 -11.81 -33.34 9.58
C LEU A 411 -12.73 -32.95 8.43
N ASP A 412 -13.05 -31.66 8.34
CA ASP A 412 -13.88 -31.11 7.27
C ASP A 412 -13.00 -30.34 6.28
N LEU A 413 -13.13 -30.69 5.01
CA LEU A 413 -12.41 -30.07 3.90
C LEU A 413 -13.40 -29.30 3.04
N GLU A 414 -13.24 -27.98 3.02
CA GLU A 414 -13.91 -27.09 2.08
C GLU A 414 -13.01 -26.95 0.85
N PHE A 415 -13.44 -27.54 -0.25
CA PHE A 415 -12.75 -27.40 -1.54
C PHE A 415 -13.09 -26.06 -2.16
N HIS A 416 -12.16 -25.50 -2.94
CA HIS A 416 -12.54 -24.42 -3.84
C HIS A 416 -13.62 -24.92 -4.80
N ASP A 417 -14.61 -24.07 -5.09
CA ASP A 417 -15.49 -24.33 -6.22
C ASP A 417 -14.67 -24.12 -7.49
N LEU A 418 -14.05 -25.21 -7.95
CA LEU A 418 -13.25 -25.23 -9.17
C LEU A 418 -14.11 -25.00 -10.42
N ALA A 419 -15.45 -25.00 -10.29
CA ALA A 419 -16.41 -24.80 -11.38
C ALA A 419 -17.08 -23.42 -11.37
N ALA A 420 -16.89 -22.60 -10.32
CA ALA A 420 -17.31 -21.20 -10.35
C ALA A 420 -16.47 -20.43 -11.39
N PRO A 421 -17.07 -19.52 -12.19
CA PRO A 421 -16.28 -18.59 -12.99
C PRO A 421 -15.28 -17.92 -12.07
N PHE A 422 -14.07 -17.67 -12.57
CA PHE A 422 -13.09 -16.87 -11.87
C PHE A 422 -13.68 -15.46 -11.72
N GLU A 423 -14.49 -15.23 -10.68
CA GLU A 423 -15.05 -13.92 -10.38
C GLU A 423 -13.84 -13.00 -10.21
N PRO A 424 -13.68 -11.99 -11.08
CA PRO A 424 -12.88 -10.84 -10.71
C PRO A 424 -13.56 -10.34 -9.45
N LEU A 425 -12.90 -10.49 -8.30
CA LEU A 425 -13.45 -9.97 -7.06
C LEU A 425 -13.77 -8.50 -7.32
N ALA A 426 -15.03 -8.14 -7.09
CA ALA A 426 -15.38 -6.76 -6.88
C ALA A 426 -14.33 -6.17 -5.93
N THR A 427 -13.78 -5.02 -6.30
CA THR A 427 -13.01 -4.21 -5.38
C THR A 427 -13.94 -3.91 -4.21
N GLU A 428 -13.82 -4.67 -3.12
CA GLU A 428 -14.52 -4.30 -1.89
C GLU A 428 -14.09 -2.87 -1.55
N PRO A 429 -15.04 -2.01 -1.15
CA PRO A 429 -14.73 -0.64 -0.80
C PRO A 429 -13.69 -0.64 0.31
N GLU A 430 -12.70 0.23 0.16
CA GLU A 430 -11.60 0.42 1.10
C GLU A 430 -12.13 0.50 2.53
N ASP A 431 -11.68 -0.41 3.40
CA ASP A 431 -11.96 -0.36 4.84
C ASP A 431 -11.55 1.02 5.37
N GLU A 432 -12.50 1.74 5.96
CA GLU A 432 -12.24 2.97 6.72
C GLU A 432 -11.18 2.67 7.81
N PRO A 433 -10.22 3.58 8.05
CA PRO A 433 -9.23 3.38 9.10
C PRO A 433 -9.92 3.39 10.46
N ASP A 434 -9.77 2.30 11.22
CA ASP A 434 -10.01 2.24 12.66
C ASP A 434 -9.12 3.28 13.38
N ASP A 435 -9.64 4.49 13.57
CA ASP A 435 -9.14 5.46 14.52
C ASP A 435 -9.67 5.10 15.92
N GLU A 436 -8.81 4.54 16.79
CA GLU A 436 -8.87 4.71 18.25
C GLU A 436 -7.61 4.09 18.90
N GLU A 437 -6.44 4.71 18.69
CA GLU A 437 -5.32 4.61 19.65
C GLU A 437 -5.49 5.75 20.67
N GLN A 438 -6.05 5.43 21.84
CA GLN A 438 -6.01 6.31 23.01
C GLN A 438 -4.55 6.43 23.51
N PRO A 439 -4.09 7.63 23.92
CA PRO A 439 -2.73 7.83 24.40
C PRO A 439 -2.58 7.34 25.85
N ASP A 440 -1.62 6.44 26.06
CA ASP A 440 -1.08 6.10 27.38
C ASP A 440 -0.30 7.30 27.94
N ASP A 441 -0.93 8.07 28.83
CA ASP A 441 -0.25 9.02 29.72
C ASP A 441 -0.93 8.98 31.11
N GLU A 442 -0.41 8.15 32.01
CA GLU A 442 -0.49 8.41 33.46
C GLU A 442 0.57 7.61 34.22
N ALA A 443 1.70 8.27 34.50
CA ALA A 443 2.64 7.83 35.53
C ALA A 443 2.03 8.12 36.92
N PRO A 444 2.10 7.21 37.90
CA PRO A 444 1.47 7.42 39.19
C PRO A 444 2.26 8.43 40.04
N ALA A 445 1.51 9.39 40.59
CA ALA A 445 1.98 10.38 41.55
C ALA A 445 2.49 9.72 42.85
N VAL A 446 3.74 10.01 43.21
CA VAL A 446 4.30 9.72 44.54
C VAL A 446 3.90 10.85 45.48
N ALA A 447 3.11 10.51 46.50
CA ALA A 447 2.67 11.43 47.55
C ALA A 447 3.84 11.89 48.45
N PRO A 448 3.84 13.13 48.96
CA PRO A 448 4.87 13.64 49.86
C PRO A 448 4.64 13.14 51.30
N SER A 449 5.66 12.50 51.88
CA SER A 449 5.74 12.18 53.30
C SER A 449 6.00 13.45 54.13
N ALA A 450 5.11 13.74 55.07
CA ALA A 450 5.24 14.79 56.08
C ALA A 450 6.39 14.50 57.08
N PRO A 451 6.93 15.54 57.77
CA PRO A 451 8.15 15.43 58.56
C PRO A 451 7.86 14.90 59.97
N VAL A 452 8.71 14.01 60.47
CA VAL A 452 8.74 13.62 61.90
C VAL A 452 9.97 14.26 62.55
N SER A 453 9.65 15.01 63.59
CA SER A 453 10.50 15.82 64.46
C SER A 453 11.64 15.04 65.13
N ALA A 454 12.79 15.69 65.24
CA ALA A 454 13.90 15.29 66.11
C ALA A 454 13.88 16.09 67.42
N GLN A 455 13.81 15.40 68.56
CA GLN A 455 14.24 15.87 69.89
C GLN A 455 14.83 14.67 70.65
N ALA A 456 16.13 14.71 70.94
CA ALA A 456 16.75 14.82 72.28
C ALA A 456 16.56 13.57 73.18
N MET A 457 17.57 12.72 73.38
CA MET A 457 18.70 12.78 74.36
C MET A 457 18.40 12.05 75.68
N GLU A 458 19.45 11.38 76.21
CA GLU A 458 19.63 10.78 77.55
C GLU A 458 18.97 9.42 77.83
N ALA A 459 19.45 8.56 78.72
CA ALA A 459 20.77 8.18 79.25
C ALA A 459 20.48 6.87 80.06
N SER A 460 21.46 5.97 80.13
CA SER A 460 21.45 4.74 80.95
C SER A 460 21.23 5.00 82.45
N PRO A 461 20.86 3.96 83.21
CA PRO A 461 21.89 3.21 83.95
C PRO A 461 22.18 1.81 83.40
#